data_AF-A0A1E4TQQ9-F1
#
_entry.id   AF-A0A1E4TQQ9-F1
#
_cell.length_a   1.000
_cell.length_b   1.000
_cell.length_c   1.000
_cell.angle_alpha   90.00
_cell.angle_beta   90.00
_cell.angle_gamma   90.00
#
_symmetry.space_group_name_H-M   'P 1'
#
loop_
_entity.id
_entity.type
_entity.pdbx_description
1 polymer ?
#
loop_
_entity_poly.entity_id
_entity_poly.type
_entity_poly.pdbx_seq_one_letter_code
_entity_poly.pdbx_strand_id
1 'polypeptide(L)'
;MTSFPLAHLISKRSAGRIPFAGFLPDSIPESIKPHPNPISLAGGEPYHEFFPVHSLQVEVTDTPFYGKRSEISSESDRVNSQLLTPADSIDSLNQKENSFSFTINRTSNKEQCIGIDKGLQYAHTAGLKPMLDFTFEFIEKTNKPAFRNYDITLTNGSGNSLHRIAELLVDEGDTFLVEEFTYKPFCQQVTNFGGMPIPVKLDFYGEGIHYESLKDLLENWSKYYPGLKKPKGLYTICNGQNPSGLTQIIICTIMIYIHIEADFASTDR
;
A
#
# COMPACT_ATOMS: atom_id res chain seq x y z
N MET A 1 -5.86 -28.09 -5.91
CA MET A 1 -5.46 -26.67 -5.82
C MET A 1 -5.29 -26.16 -7.24
N THR A 2 -6.06 -25.15 -7.64
CA THR A 2 -5.84 -24.46 -8.92
C THR A 2 -4.47 -23.79 -8.87
N SER A 3 -3.59 -24.08 -9.83
CA SER A 3 -2.27 -23.46 -9.91
C SER A 3 -2.41 -21.94 -10.08
N PHE A 4 -1.89 -21.16 -9.14
CA PHE A 4 -1.75 -19.72 -9.29
C PHE A 4 -0.76 -19.44 -10.44
N PRO A 5 -1.15 -18.76 -11.53
CA PRO A 5 -0.30 -18.64 -12.73
C PRO A 5 1.08 -18.02 -12.47
N LEU A 6 1.15 -17.10 -11.52
CA LEU A 6 2.37 -16.39 -11.13
C LEU A 6 3.10 -17.07 -9.96
N ALA A 7 2.75 -18.31 -9.61
CA ALA A 7 3.41 -19.03 -8.51
C ALA A 7 4.93 -19.18 -8.72
N HIS A 8 5.38 -19.25 -9.97
CA HIS A 8 6.79 -19.33 -10.34
C HIS A 8 7.59 -18.05 -9.98
N LEU A 9 6.92 -16.91 -9.75
CA LEU A 9 7.56 -15.66 -9.31
C LEU A 9 7.73 -15.59 -7.79
N ILE A 10 7.03 -16.43 -7.03
CA ILE A 10 7.13 -16.44 -5.57
C ILE A 10 8.49 -16.97 -5.16
N SER A 11 9.19 -16.25 -4.28
CA SER A 11 10.49 -16.66 -3.76
C SER A 11 10.39 -17.98 -3.02
N LYS A 12 11.43 -18.82 -3.08
CA LYS A 12 11.49 -20.11 -2.38
C LYS A 12 11.26 -19.92 -0.88
N ARG A 13 11.83 -18.86 -0.31
CA ARG A 13 11.62 -18.46 1.07
C ARG A 13 10.15 -18.21 1.39
N SER A 14 9.44 -17.46 0.55
CA SER A 14 8.03 -17.15 0.79
C SER A 14 7.11 -18.35 0.52
N ALA A 15 7.42 -19.16 -0.50
CA ALA A 15 6.70 -20.39 -0.81
C ALA A 15 6.85 -21.46 0.28
N GLY A 16 7.96 -21.45 1.02
CA GLY A 16 8.23 -22.38 2.11
C GLY A 16 7.52 -22.06 3.44
N ARG A 17 6.75 -20.97 3.52
CA ARG A 17 6.03 -20.63 4.76
C ARG A 17 4.82 -21.56 4.96
N ILE A 18 4.65 -22.00 6.20
CA ILE A 18 3.53 -22.86 6.60
C ILE A 18 2.41 -21.96 7.13
N PRO A 19 1.19 -22.00 6.56
CA PRO A 19 0.06 -21.26 7.12
C PRO A 19 -0.28 -21.81 8.50
N PHE A 20 -0.62 -20.92 9.42
CA PHE A 20 -1.11 -21.34 10.73
C PHE A 20 -2.47 -22.01 10.58
N ALA A 21 -2.57 -23.30 10.92
CA ALA A 21 -3.79 -24.10 10.78
C ALA A 21 -4.77 -23.96 11.96
N GLY A 22 -4.49 -23.09 12.95
CA GLY A 22 -5.29 -22.99 14.16
C GLY A 22 -4.99 -24.10 15.17
N PHE A 23 -5.87 -24.22 16.17
CA PHE A 23 -5.80 -25.24 17.23
C PHE A 23 -6.68 -26.47 16.93
N LEU A 24 -7.24 -26.57 15.72
CA LEU A 24 -8.18 -27.63 15.36
C LEU A 24 -7.50 -28.76 14.58
N PRO A 25 -7.97 -30.01 14.72
CA PRO A 25 -7.48 -31.13 13.94
C PRO A 25 -7.86 -31.00 12.45
N ASP A 26 -7.08 -31.61 11.57
CA ASP A 26 -7.26 -31.57 10.11
C ASP A 26 -8.62 -32.11 9.62
N SER A 27 -9.31 -32.90 10.45
CA SER A 27 -10.66 -33.38 10.16
C SER A 27 -11.47 -33.57 11.45
N ILE A 28 -12.77 -33.30 11.35
CA ILE A 28 -13.74 -33.55 12.41
C ILE A 28 -14.59 -34.76 11.97
N PRO A 29 -14.81 -35.77 12.82
CA PRO A 29 -15.69 -36.90 12.49
C PRO A 29 -17.09 -36.45 12.06
N GLU A 30 -17.66 -37.07 11.02
CA GLU A 30 -18.97 -36.71 10.44
C GLU A 30 -20.12 -36.73 11.46
N SER A 31 -19.98 -37.49 12.54
CA SER A 31 -20.97 -37.60 13.61
C SER A 31 -21.01 -36.40 14.56
N ILE A 32 -19.99 -35.53 14.55
CA ILE A 32 -19.93 -34.37 15.46
C ILE A 32 -20.81 -33.25 14.94
N LYS A 33 -21.76 -32.82 15.78
CA LYS A 33 -22.56 -31.61 15.55
C LYS A 33 -22.02 -30.49 16.43
N PRO A 34 -21.50 -29.39 15.85
CA PRO A 34 -21.08 -28.23 16.64
C PRO A 34 -22.23 -27.69 17.48
N HIS A 35 -21.94 -27.30 18.73
CA HIS A 35 -22.91 -26.59 19.55
C HIS A 35 -23.25 -25.23 18.90
N PRO A 36 -24.52 -24.79 18.87
CA PRO A 36 -24.89 -23.55 18.17
C PRO A 36 -24.30 -22.28 18.79
N ASN A 37 -24.06 -22.29 20.11
CA ASN A 37 -23.51 -21.15 20.86
C ASN A 37 -22.38 -21.63 21.79
N PRO A 38 -21.20 -21.98 21.26
CA PRO A 38 -20.10 -22.46 22.08
C PRO A 38 -19.52 -21.30 22.91
N ILE A 39 -19.10 -21.60 24.14
CA ILE A 39 -18.28 -20.68 24.92
C ILE A 39 -16.81 -21.01 24.61
N SER A 40 -16.04 -20.03 24.14
CA SER A 40 -14.63 -20.22 23.85
C SER A 40 -13.80 -20.08 25.12
N LEU A 41 -12.98 -21.09 25.41
CA LEU A 41 -11.89 -21.04 26.40
C LEU A 41 -10.52 -21.20 25.71
N ALA A 42 -10.48 -21.02 24.39
CA ALA A 42 -9.31 -21.35 23.58
C ALA A 42 -8.33 -20.17 23.42
N GLY A 43 -8.82 -19.04 22.90
CA GLY A 43 -7.99 -17.88 22.59
C GLY A 43 -7.58 -17.11 23.85
N GLY A 44 -6.32 -16.69 23.91
CA GLY A 44 -5.81 -15.77 24.93
C GLY A 44 -6.25 -14.32 24.70
N GLU A 45 -7.54 -14.11 24.44
CA GLU A 45 -8.11 -12.81 24.07
C GLU A 45 -8.73 -12.16 25.32
N PRO A 46 -8.18 -11.04 25.82
CA PRO A 46 -8.76 -10.34 26.96
C PRO A 46 -10.18 -9.86 26.64
N TYR A 47 -11.10 -10.01 27.60
CA TYR A 47 -12.44 -9.48 27.47
C TYR A 47 -12.39 -7.94 27.36
N HIS A 48 -13.18 -7.35 26.45
CA HIS A 48 -13.05 -5.94 26.09
C HIS A 48 -13.28 -4.95 27.24
N GLU A 49 -13.94 -5.36 28.33
CA GLU A 49 -14.08 -4.54 29.54
C GLU A 49 -12.75 -4.34 30.28
N PHE A 50 -11.73 -5.17 30.03
CA PHE A 50 -10.37 -4.93 30.51
C PHE A 50 -9.64 -3.82 29.74
N PHE A 51 -10.16 -3.37 28.59
CA PHE A 51 -9.53 -2.28 27.83
C PHE A 51 -9.82 -0.93 28.52
N PRO A 52 -8.78 -0.13 28.85
CA PRO A 52 -8.95 1.11 29.61
C PRO A 52 -9.60 2.24 28.80
N VAL A 53 -9.70 2.09 27.48
CA VAL A 53 -10.34 3.08 26.59
C VAL A 53 -11.81 2.71 26.41
N HIS A 54 -12.72 3.55 26.92
CA HIS A 54 -14.16 3.34 26.75
C HIS A 54 -14.67 3.85 25.39
N SER A 55 -14.26 5.06 25.01
CA SER A 55 -14.65 5.71 23.75
C SER A 55 -13.59 6.72 23.33
N LEU A 56 -13.57 7.06 22.04
CA LEU A 56 -12.68 8.06 21.46
C LEU A 56 -13.51 9.10 20.69
N GLN A 57 -13.34 10.38 21.00
CA GLN A 57 -13.87 11.46 20.17
C GLN A 57 -12.75 11.93 19.24
N VAL A 58 -13.03 11.93 17.94
CA VAL A 58 -12.10 12.39 16.91
C VAL A 58 -12.71 13.63 16.26
N GLU A 59 -11.93 14.70 16.20
CA GLU A 59 -12.25 15.90 15.44
C GLU A 59 -11.42 15.92 14.16
N VAL A 60 -12.09 16.18 13.04
CA VAL A 60 -11.48 16.21 11.70
C VAL A 60 -11.83 17.54 11.05
N THR A 61 -10.84 18.13 10.39
CA THR A 61 -10.98 19.39 9.67
C THR A 61 -11.37 19.14 8.22
N ASP A 62 -12.21 19.99 7.64
CA ASP A 62 -12.65 19.81 6.25
C ASP A 62 -11.57 20.16 5.21
N THR A 63 -10.54 20.92 5.59
CA THR A 63 -9.48 21.37 4.69
C THR A 63 -8.08 21.32 5.33
N PRO A 64 -7.01 21.14 4.53
CA PRO A 64 -5.65 21.35 5.00
C PRO A 64 -5.40 22.79 5.47
N PHE A 65 -4.45 22.97 6.40
CA PHE A 65 -4.04 24.26 6.97
C PHE A 65 -5.10 24.96 7.86
N TYR A 66 -6.02 24.18 8.44
CA TYR A 66 -6.94 24.63 9.48
C TYR A 66 -6.20 25.41 10.59
N GLY A 67 -6.72 26.59 10.93
CA GLY A 67 -6.16 27.51 11.91
C GLY A 67 -4.94 28.32 11.47
N LYS A 68 -4.34 28.05 10.29
CA LYS A 68 -3.11 28.73 9.82
C LYS A 68 -3.33 29.79 8.74
N ARG A 69 -4.53 29.91 8.16
CA ARG A 69 -4.84 31.00 7.22
C ARG A 69 -4.79 32.38 7.87
N SER A 70 -5.09 32.47 9.17
CA SER A 70 -5.05 33.71 9.94
C SER A 70 -3.63 34.28 10.14
N GLU A 71 -2.57 33.48 9.99
CA GLU A 71 -1.19 33.97 10.20
C GLU A 71 -0.60 34.57 8.92
N ILE A 72 -0.94 34.02 7.75
CA ILE A 72 -0.39 34.43 6.44
C ILE A 72 -0.99 35.77 5.96
N SER A 73 -2.23 36.10 6.32
CA SER A 73 -2.83 37.42 6.00
C SER A 73 -2.18 38.58 6.75
N SER A 74 -1.55 38.32 7.90
CA SER A 74 -1.01 39.37 8.78
C SER A 74 0.25 40.08 8.25
N GLU A 75 0.94 39.52 7.25
CA GLU A 75 2.11 40.15 6.62
C GLU A 75 1.79 40.90 5.32
N SER A 76 0.85 40.41 4.50
CA SER A 76 0.41 41.11 3.28
C SER A 76 -0.55 42.27 3.55
N ASP A 77 -1.35 42.20 4.62
CA ASP A 77 -2.36 43.22 4.91
C ASP A 77 -1.80 44.47 5.59
N ARG A 78 -0.57 44.43 6.11
CA ARG A 78 0.11 45.61 6.68
C ARG A 78 0.42 46.71 5.65
N VAL A 79 0.42 46.38 4.36
CA VAL A 79 0.68 47.36 3.29
C VAL A 79 -0.61 48.07 2.83
N ASN A 80 -1.79 47.47 3.04
CA ASN A 80 -3.08 48.01 2.58
C ASN A 80 -4.01 48.52 3.70
N SER A 81 -3.61 48.43 4.97
CA SER A 81 -4.46 48.76 6.12
C SER A 81 -4.71 50.26 6.37
N GLN A 82 -4.33 51.16 5.46
CA GLN A 82 -4.63 52.60 5.59
C GLN A 82 -5.96 53.03 4.95
N LEU A 83 -6.73 52.11 4.35
CA LEU A 83 -7.95 52.46 3.61
C LEU A 83 -9.22 51.67 3.99
N LEU A 84 -9.18 50.82 5.02
CA LEU A 84 -10.36 50.04 5.43
C LEU A 84 -11.01 50.61 6.69
N THR A 85 -12.33 50.75 6.66
CA THR A 85 -13.12 51.23 7.80
C THR A 85 -13.33 50.12 8.84
N PRO A 86 -13.55 50.44 10.13
CA PRO A 86 -13.68 49.43 11.20
C PRO A 86 -14.85 48.45 11.05
N ALA A 87 -15.79 48.71 10.13
CA ALA A 87 -16.95 47.85 9.90
C ALA A 87 -16.64 46.67 8.96
N ASP A 88 -15.67 46.80 8.06
CA ASP A 88 -15.32 45.76 7.07
C ASP A 88 -14.35 44.70 7.64
N SER A 89 -13.76 44.98 8.81
CA SER A 89 -12.72 44.16 9.45
C SER A 89 -13.27 43.10 10.43
N ILE A 90 -14.57 43.13 10.74
CA ILE A 90 -15.18 42.24 11.75
C ILE A 90 -15.83 41.00 11.10
N ASP A 91 -16.21 41.07 9.82
CA ASP A 91 -16.82 39.94 9.10
C ASP A 91 -15.79 38.94 8.53
N SER A 92 -14.54 39.34 8.37
CA SER A 92 -13.48 38.50 7.79
C SER A 92 -12.75 37.60 8.80
N LEU A 93 -12.98 37.78 10.11
CA LEU A 93 -12.37 37.00 11.19
C LEU A 93 -13.27 35.89 11.76
N ASN A 94 -14.52 35.80 11.31
CA ASN A 94 -15.54 34.88 11.84
C ASN A 94 -16.01 33.81 10.83
N GLN A 95 -15.22 33.49 9.81
CA GLN A 95 -15.42 32.20 9.14
C GLN A 95 -15.04 31.11 10.15
N LYS A 96 -16.05 30.57 10.85
CA LYS A 96 -15.96 29.28 11.52
C LYS A 96 -15.45 28.29 10.47
N GLU A 97 -14.16 28.02 10.49
CA GLU A 97 -13.58 26.97 9.67
C GLU A 97 -14.29 25.67 10.08
N ASN A 98 -14.86 24.97 9.10
CA ASN A 98 -15.71 23.83 9.39
C ASN A 98 -14.82 22.64 9.85
N SER A 99 -15.10 22.16 11.05
CA SER A 99 -14.67 20.86 11.55
C SER A 99 -15.89 20.01 11.86
N PHE A 100 -15.75 18.70 11.81
CA PHE A 100 -16.74 17.77 12.32
C PHE A 100 -16.09 16.84 13.33
N SER A 101 -16.87 16.45 14.35
CA SER A 101 -16.42 15.45 15.31
C SER A 101 -17.33 14.23 15.28
N PHE A 102 -16.75 13.07 15.54
CA PHE A 102 -17.47 11.82 15.71
C PHE A 102 -16.91 11.05 16.89
N THR A 103 -17.74 10.20 17.49
CA THR A 103 -17.37 9.35 18.62
C THR A 103 -17.33 7.89 18.22
N ILE A 104 -16.22 7.23 18.51
CA ILE A 104 -16.05 5.79 18.44
C ILE A 104 -16.42 5.23 19.81
N ASN A 105 -17.56 4.54 19.87
CA ASN A 105 -18.08 3.93 21.10
C ASN A 105 -17.42 2.57 21.37
N ARG A 106 -17.61 2.05 22.60
CA ARG A 106 -17.13 0.74 23.03
C ARG A 106 -17.49 -0.35 22.01
N THR A 107 -18.76 -0.44 21.63
CA THR A 107 -19.28 -1.39 20.65
C THR A 107 -19.93 -0.64 19.48
N SER A 108 -20.02 -1.30 18.33
CA SER A 108 -20.71 -0.80 17.15
C SER A 108 -21.68 -1.84 16.61
N ASN A 109 -22.93 -1.42 16.38
CA ASN A 109 -23.96 -2.22 15.70
C ASN A 109 -23.95 -2.04 14.17
N LYS A 110 -23.13 -1.12 13.65
CA LYS A 110 -23.01 -0.87 12.21
C LYS A 110 -21.86 -1.68 11.65
N GLU A 111 -22.12 -2.43 10.59
CA GLU A 111 -21.11 -3.28 9.94
C GLU A 111 -19.93 -2.50 9.38
N GLN A 112 -20.15 -1.26 8.92
CA GLN A 112 -19.11 -0.39 8.37
C GLN A 112 -18.26 0.30 9.45
N CYS A 113 -18.59 0.12 10.73
CA CYS A 113 -17.91 0.81 11.83
C CYS A 113 -17.20 -0.17 12.75
N ILE A 114 -16.03 0.26 13.24
CA ILE A 114 -15.21 -0.49 14.19
C ILE A 114 -15.43 0.12 15.58
N GLY A 115 -15.95 -0.68 16.52
CA GLY A 115 -16.00 -0.30 17.93
C GLY A 115 -14.64 -0.46 18.61
N ILE A 116 -14.45 0.17 19.76
CA ILE A 116 -13.21 0.04 20.56
C ILE A 116 -12.95 -1.43 20.96
N ASP A 117 -14.02 -2.19 21.23
CA ASP A 117 -14.00 -3.62 21.54
C ASP A 117 -13.27 -4.46 20.48
N LYS A 118 -13.49 -4.15 19.19
CA LYS A 118 -12.83 -4.82 18.07
C LYS A 118 -11.51 -4.17 17.69
N GLY A 119 -11.42 -2.85 17.78
CA GLY A 119 -10.23 -2.08 17.38
C GLY A 119 -9.01 -2.30 18.28
N LEU A 120 -9.23 -2.59 19.57
CA LEU A 120 -8.16 -2.89 20.54
C LEU A 120 -7.94 -4.38 20.77
N GLN A 121 -8.72 -5.25 20.12
CA GLN A 121 -8.56 -6.70 20.19
C GLN A 121 -7.58 -7.19 19.11
N TYR A 122 -7.05 -8.40 19.29
CA TYR A 122 -6.42 -9.14 18.22
C TYR A 122 -7.31 -9.19 16.97
N ALA A 123 -6.69 -9.05 15.81
CA ALA A 123 -7.37 -9.00 14.53
C ALA A 123 -6.65 -9.87 13.49
N HIS A 124 -7.36 -10.18 12.42
CA HIS A 124 -6.77 -10.89 11.28
C HIS A 124 -5.61 -10.07 10.68
N THR A 125 -4.54 -10.75 10.27
CA THR A 125 -3.31 -10.09 9.78
C THR A 125 -3.51 -9.28 8.51
N ALA A 126 -4.53 -9.60 7.71
CA ALA A 126 -4.90 -8.81 6.54
C ALA A 126 -5.54 -7.46 6.91
N GLY A 127 -6.15 -7.34 8.10
CA GLY A 127 -6.86 -6.14 8.54
C GLY A 127 -8.28 -6.42 9.03
N LEU A 128 -8.90 -5.37 9.59
CA LEU A 128 -10.31 -5.41 10.00
C LEU A 128 -11.22 -5.25 8.77
N LYS A 129 -12.27 -6.07 8.70
CA LYS A 129 -13.18 -6.15 7.55
C LYS A 129 -13.71 -4.78 7.06
N PRO A 130 -14.17 -3.85 7.90
CA PRO A 130 -14.67 -2.57 7.41
C PRO A 130 -13.61 -1.75 6.66
N MET A 131 -12.35 -1.83 7.09
CA MET A 131 -11.23 -1.17 6.42
C MET A 131 -10.83 -1.88 5.12
N LEU A 132 -10.89 -3.22 5.10
CA LEU A 132 -10.67 -4.01 3.89
C LEU A 132 -11.73 -3.71 2.83
N ASP A 133 -13.02 -3.70 3.21
CA ASP A 133 -14.13 -3.39 2.31
C ASP A 133 -13.98 -1.98 1.72
N PHE A 134 -13.69 -0.98 2.56
CA PHE A 134 -13.44 0.39 2.11
C PHE A 134 -12.27 0.46 1.12
N THR A 135 -11.17 -0.22 1.42
CA THR A 135 -9.97 -0.21 0.56
C THR A 135 -10.26 -0.91 -0.77
N PHE A 136 -11.03 -2.00 -0.74
CA PHE A 136 -11.47 -2.70 -1.95
C PHE A 136 -12.36 -1.83 -2.84
N GLU A 137 -13.35 -1.17 -2.26
CA GLU A 137 -14.19 -0.21 -3.00
C GLU A 137 -13.38 0.96 -3.55
N PHE A 138 -12.40 1.46 -2.80
CA PHE A 138 -11.54 2.54 -3.24
C PHE A 138 -10.70 2.13 -4.46
N ILE A 139 -10.11 0.94 -4.44
CA ILE A 139 -9.37 0.38 -5.57
C ILE A 139 -10.29 0.13 -6.77
N GLU A 140 -11.47 -0.46 -6.57
CA GLU A 140 -12.46 -0.66 -7.63
C GLU A 140 -12.88 0.66 -8.32
N LYS A 141 -12.95 1.75 -7.57
CA LYS A 141 -13.32 3.09 -8.10
C LYS A 141 -12.17 3.79 -8.80
N THR A 142 -10.92 3.60 -8.34
CA THR A 142 -9.78 4.41 -8.78
C THR A 142 -8.85 3.67 -9.74
N ASN A 143 -8.57 2.39 -9.49
CA ASN A 143 -7.56 1.60 -10.17
C ASN A 143 -7.99 0.13 -10.27
N LYS A 144 -9.17 -0.10 -10.85
CA LYS A 144 -9.75 -1.44 -10.99
C LYS A 144 -8.81 -2.39 -11.74
N PRO A 145 -8.33 -3.49 -11.11
CA PRO A 145 -7.55 -4.49 -11.82
C PRO A 145 -8.32 -5.11 -12.99
N ALA A 146 -7.63 -5.37 -14.10
CA ALA A 146 -8.23 -5.98 -15.29
C ALA A 146 -8.53 -7.49 -15.14
N PHE A 147 -8.27 -8.06 -13.95
CA PHE A 147 -8.51 -9.46 -13.60
C PHE A 147 -9.36 -9.56 -12.34
N ARG A 148 -10.08 -10.68 -12.16
CA ARG A 148 -11.08 -10.83 -11.09
C ARG A 148 -10.52 -11.39 -9.77
N ASN A 149 -9.43 -12.15 -9.82
CA ASN A 149 -8.92 -12.89 -8.67
C ASN A 149 -7.80 -12.11 -7.98
N TYR A 150 -8.11 -10.92 -7.45
CA TYR A 150 -7.20 -10.14 -6.61
C TYR A 150 -7.78 -9.98 -5.21
N ASP A 151 -6.89 -9.70 -4.26
CA ASP A 151 -7.25 -9.47 -2.86
C ASP A 151 -6.44 -8.28 -2.31
N ILE A 152 -6.81 -7.79 -1.13
CA ILE A 152 -6.18 -6.66 -0.45
C ILE A 152 -5.75 -7.07 0.94
N THR A 153 -4.57 -6.61 1.32
CA THR A 153 -4.09 -6.65 2.71
C THR A 153 -3.70 -5.25 3.12
N LEU A 154 -4.11 -4.85 4.32
CA LEU A 154 -3.61 -3.63 4.94
C LEU A 154 -2.13 -3.82 5.31
N THR A 155 -1.39 -2.73 5.30
CA THR A 155 0.03 -2.70 5.66
C THR A 155 0.34 -1.51 6.55
N ASN A 156 1.52 -1.52 7.16
CA ASN A 156 2.00 -0.43 8.01
C ASN A 156 2.68 0.67 7.18
N GLY A 157 2.10 1.00 6.02
CA GLY A 157 2.61 2.00 5.08
C GLY A 157 3.46 1.41 3.94
N SER A 158 3.80 2.26 2.97
CA SER A 158 4.46 1.87 1.70
C SER A 158 5.80 1.18 1.91
N GLY A 159 6.62 1.63 2.87
CA GLY A 159 7.89 0.99 3.20
C GLY A 159 7.73 -0.47 3.65
N ASN A 160 6.69 -0.76 4.44
CA ASN A 160 6.34 -2.13 4.84
C ASN A 160 5.80 -2.94 3.64
N SER A 161 4.95 -2.34 2.80
CA SER A 161 4.45 -2.99 1.58
C SER A 161 5.59 -3.42 0.66
N LEU A 162 6.52 -2.50 0.39
CA LEU A 162 7.68 -2.73 -0.47
C LEU A 162 8.61 -3.81 0.10
N HIS A 163 8.81 -3.83 1.42
CA HIS A 163 9.59 -4.88 2.08
C HIS A 163 8.95 -6.26 1.88
N ARG A 164 7.63 -6.37 2.07
CA ARG A 164 6.88 -7.61 1.85
C ARG A 164 6.93 -8.06 0.39
N ILE A 165 6.88 -7.14 -0.56
CA ILE A 165 7.02 -7.43 -2.00
C ILE A 165 8.43 -7.96 -2.31
N ALA A 166 9.47 -7.29 -1.80
CA ALA A 166 10.84 -7.76 -1.98
C ALA A 166 11.03 -9.16 -1.38
N GLU A 167 10.49 -9.43 -0.19
CA GLU A 167 10.53 -10.75 0.43
C GLU A 167 9.75 -11.81 -0.37
N LEU A 168 8.58 -11.42 -0.90
CA LEU A 168 7.69 -12.28 -1.67
C LEU A 168 8.33 -12.71 -2.99
N LEU A 169 9.12 -11.83 -3.63
CA LEU A 169 9.59 -12.05 -4.98
C LEU A 169 11.08 -12.40 -5.06
N VAL A 170 11.93 -11.88 -4.19
CA VAL A 170 13.40 -11.97 -4.35
C VAL A 170 13.97 -13.19 -3.60
N ASP A 171 14.76 -14.01 -4.30
CA ASP A 171 15.70 -14.98 -3.72
C ASP A 171 17.16 -14.52 -3.91
N GLU A 172 18.09 -15.22 -3.25
CA GLU A 172 19.52 -14.95 -3.40
C GLU A 172 20.00 -15.15 -4.86
N GLY A 173 20.75 -14.18 -5.36
CA GLY A 173 21.27 -14.15 -6.72
C GLY A 173 20.26 -13.72 -7.78
N ASP A 174 19.02 -13.37 -7.41
CA ASP A 174 18.05 -12.79 -8.35
C ASP A 174 18.40 -11.34 -8.66
N THR A 175 18.04 -10.88 -9.86
CA THR A 175 18.16 -9.47 -10.24
C THR A 175 16.79 -8.80 -10.29
N PHE A 176 16.73 -7.50 -10.00
CA PHE A 176 15.49 -6.73 -9.96
C PHE A 176 15.70 -5.37 -10.61
N LEU A 177 14.91 -5.02 -11.62
CA LEU A 177 15.03 -3.73 -12.29
C LEU A 177 14.52 -2.61 -11.37
N VAL A 178 15.25 -1.51 -11.30
CA VAL A 178 14.88 -0.29 -10.59
C VAL A 178 15.25 0.92 -11.45
N GLU A 179 14.51 2.01 -11.37
CA GLU A 179 14.87 3.26 -12.06
C GLU A 179 16.26 3.75 -11.59
N GLU A 180 17.09 4.29 -12.50
CA GLU A 180 18.48 4.68 -12.21
C GLU A 180 18.59 5.75 -11.10
N PHE A 181 17.56 6.59 -10.96
CA PHE A 181 17.31 7.41 -9.79
C PHE A 181 16.00 6.95 -9.19
N THR A 182 15.98 6.49 -7.93
CA THR A 182 14.77 5.91 -7.34
C THR A 182 14.70 6.07 -5.83
N TYR A 183 13.60 5.59 -5.23
CA TYR A 183 13.44 5.50 -3.79
C TYR A 183 14.38 4.44 -3.18
N LYS A 184 15.54 4.92 -2.73
CA LYS A 184 16.67 4.12 -2.21
C LYS A 184 16.30 3.00 -1.21
N PRO A 185 15.32 3.16 -0.30
CA PRO A 185 14.95 2.07 0.61
C PRO A 185 14.52 0.78 -0.10
N PHE A 186 13.91 0.86 -1.30
CA PHE A 186 13.56 -0.37 -2.04
C PHE A 186 14.81 -1.14 -2.52
N CYS A 187 15.84 -0.44 -3.00
CA CYS A 187 17.11 -1.08 -3.38
C CYS A 187 17.75 -1.82 -2.20
N GLN A 188 17.66 -1.25 -0.99
CA GLN A 188 18.13 -1.88 0.23
C GLN A 188 17.32 -3.14 0.55
N GLN A 189 16.00 -3.11 0.37
CA GLN A 189 15.14 -4.27 0.59
C GLN A 189 15.45 -5.41 -0.39
N VAL A 190 15.67 -5.12 -1.67
CA VAL A 190 16.13 -6.11 -2.66
C VAL A 190 17.46 -6.74 -2.21
N THR A 191 18.42 -5.90 -1.82
CA THR A 191 19.75 -6.36 -1.35
C THR A 191 19.64 -7.22 -0.08
N ASN A 192 18.76 -6.85 0.86
CA ASN A 192 18.56 -7.58 2.12
C ASN A 192 18.06 -9.02 1.90
N PHE A 193 17.37 -9.28 0.79
CA PHE A 193 16.88 -10.60 0.42
C PHE A 193 17.82 -11.38 -0.51
N GLY A 194 19.03 -10.85 -0.74
CA GLY A 194 20.09 -11.45 -1.55
C GLY A 194 19.97 -11.14 -3.04
N GLY A 195 19.08 -10.24 -3.43
CA GLY A 195 18.93 -9.80 -4.82
C GLY A 195 19.82 -8.63 -5.17
N MET A 196 19.91 -8.34 -6.47
CA MET A 196 20.70 -7.23 -7.00
C MET A 196 19.82 -6.23 -7.76
N PRO A 197 19.72 -4.97 -7.31
CA PRO A 197 19.01 -3.94 -8.04
C PRO A 197 19.80 -3.51 -9.28
N ILE A 198 19.15 -3.51 -10.44
CA ILE A 198 19.74 -3.18 -11.74
C ILE A 198 19.10 -1.91 -12.30
N PRO A 199 19.90 -0.85 -12.58
CA PRO A 199 19.35 0.43 -12.99
C PRO A 199 18.78 0.37 -14.42
N VAL A 200 17.59 0.95 -14.60
CA VAL A 200 17.00 1.26 -15.91
C VAL A 200 17.02 2.77 -16.14
N LYS A 201 17.37 3.17 -17.35
CA LYS A 201 17.49 4.58 -17.70
C LYS A 201 16.13 5.27 -17.66
N LEU A 202 16.10 6.49 -17.13
CA LEU A 202 14.98 7.40 -17.23
C LEU A 202 15.15 8.29 -18.47
N ASP A 203 14.03 8.71 -19.02
CA ASP A 203 13.95 9.73 -20.05
C ASP A 203 13.53 11.05 -19.41
N PHE A 204 14.49 11.94 -19.18
CA PHE A 204 14.24 13.27 -18.59
C PHE A 204 13.64 14.28 -19.58
N TYR A 205 13.71 13.98 -20.87
CA TYR A 205 13.07 14.78 -21.93
C TYR A 205 11.74 14.18 -22.38
N GLY A 206 11.52 12.90 -22.05
CA GLY A 206 10.28 12.16 -22.22
C GLY A 206 9.60 11.82 -20.88
N GLU A 207 8.88 10.70 -20.87
CA GLU A 207 7.84 10.43 -19.87
C GLU A 207 8.12 9.13 -19.10
N GLY A 208 9.08 9.20 -18.16
CA GLY A 208 9.40 8.12 -17.21
C GLY A 208 10.58 7.25 -17.65
N ILE A 209 10.42 5.92 -17.65
CA ILE A 209 11.48 4.99 -18.09
C ILE A 209 11.73 5.15 -19.60
N HIS A 210 13.01 5.18 -19.99
CA HIS A 210 13.41 5.20 -21.40
C HIS A 210 13.21 3.82 -22.03
N TYR A 211 12.06 3.62 -22.71
CA TYR A 211 11.61 2.32 -23.21
C TYR A 211 12.62 1.60 -24.11
N GLU A 212 13.22 2.29 -25.08
CA GLU A 212 14.17 1.64 -26.00
C GLU A 212 15.43 1.12 -25.27
N SER A 213 15.85 1.79 -24.19
CA SER A 213 16.93 1.27 -23.34
C SER A 213 16.50 0.09 -22.48
N LEU A 214 15.27 0.06 -21.99
CA LEU A 214 14.73 -1.09 -21.27
C LEU A 214 14.65 -2.32 -22.19
N LYS A 215 14.14 -2.12 -23.41
CA LYS A 215 14.05 -3.16 -24.44
C LYS A 215 15.43 -3.73 -24.79
N ASP A 216 16.39 -2.86 -25.14
CA ASP A 216 17.76 -3.26 -25.45
C ASP A 216 18.42 -4.02 -24.28
N LEU A 217 18.21 -3.55 -23.04
CA LEU A 217 18.73 -4.21 -21.84
C LEU A 217 18.18 -5.64 -21.69
N LEU A 218 16.88 -5.85 -21.88
CA LEU A 218 16.25 -7.16 -21.73
C LEU A 218 16.59 -8.13 -22.87
N GLU A 219 16.60 -7.64 -24.11
CA GLU A 219 16.97 -8.42 -25.30
C GLU A 219 18.45 -8.83 -25.28
N ASN A 220 19.32 -7.96 -24.75
CA ASN A 220 20.77 -8.18 -24.71
C ASN A 220 21.28 -8.44 -23.28
N TRP A 221 20.46 -9.00 -22.40
CA TRP A 221 20.78 -9.18 -20.98
C TRP A 221 22.14 -9.83 -20.74
N SER A 222 22.41 -10.99 -21.36
CA SER A 222 23.67 -11.75 -21.17
C SER A 222 24.91 -11.01 -21.65
N LYS A 223 24.76 -10.00 -22.52
CA LYS A 223 25.85 -9.13 -22.98
C LYS A 223 26.18 -8.06 -21.93
N TYR A 224 25.16 -7.46 -21.32
CA TYR A 224 25.34 -6.40 -20.32
C TYR A 224 25.67 -6.94 -18.93
N TYR A 225 25.08 -8.07 -18.57
CA TYR A 225 25.16 -8.69 -17.24
C TYR A 225 25.50 -10.18 -17.36
N PRO A 226 26.71 -10.53 -17.86
CA PRO A 226 27.10 -11.92 -18.08
C PRO A 226 27.13 -12.70 -16.76
N GLY A 227 26.52 -13.89 -16.76
CA GLY A 227 26.46 -14.78 -15.59
C GLY A 227 25.39 -14.42 -14.55
N LEU A 228 24.61 -13.35 -14.77
CA LEU A 228 23.52 -12.95 -13.90
C LEU A 228 22.17 -13.43 -14.45
N LYS A 229 21.29 -13.86 -13.56
CA LYS A 229 19.92 -14.23 -13.92
C LYS A 229 19.17 -13.04 -14.50
N LYS A 230 18.25 -13.29 -15.44
CA LYS A 230 17.33 -12.26 -15.94
C LYS A 230 16.51 -11.65 -14.80
N PRO A 231 16.04 -10.40 -14.94
CA PRO A 231 15.28 -9.74 -13.89
C PRO A 231 14.00 -10.46 -13.52
N LYS A 232 13.74 -10.54 -12.21
CA LYS A 232 12.52 -11.14 -11.64
C LYS A 232 11.36 -10.16 -11.53
N GLY A 233 11.64 -8.86 -11.57
CA GLY A 233 10.66 -7.80 -11.40
C GLY A 233 11.19 -6.44 -11.84
N LEU A 234 10.27 -5.49 -11.96
CA LEU A 234 10.55 -4.06 -12.14
C LEU A 234 9.90 -3.29 -11.00
N TYR A 235 10.67 -2.43 -10.36
CA TYR A 235 10.16 -1.37 -9.49
C TYR A 235 10.19 -0.04 -10.22
N THR A 236 9.03 0.58 -10.32
CA THR A 236 8.80 1.85 -11.01
C THR A 236 7.87 2.73 -10.16
N ILE A 237 8.12 4.04 -10.18
CA ILE A 237 7.27 5.04 -9.53
C ILE A 237 6.60 5.83 -10.65
N CYS A 238 5.54 5.27 -11.23
CA CYS A 238 4.93 5.78 -12.47
C CYS A 238 4.39 7.21 -12.36
N ASN A 239 3.98 7.67 -11.18
CA ASN A 239 3.34 8.98 -11.00
C ASN A 239 4.08 9.76 -9.92
N GLY A 240 4.64 10.92 -10.28
CA GLY A 240 5.45 11.73 -9.36
C GLY A 240 6.71 10.97 -8.91
N GLN A 241 7.48 10.47 -9.88
CA GLN A 241 8.66 9.65 -9.69
C GLN A 241 9.59 10.27 -8.63
N ASN A 242 10.05 9.48 -7.66
CA ASN A 242 10.97 9.97 -6.65
C ASN A 242 12.41 9.59 -7.04
N PRO A 243 13.32 10.54 -7.33
CA PRO A 243 13.24 11.98 -7.01
C PRO A 243 12.90 12.92 -8.19
N SER A 244 12.77 12.43 -9.41
CA SER A 244 12.75 13.28 -10.62
C SER A 244 11.46 14.09 -10.82
N GLY A 245 10.36 13.68 -10.20
CA GLY A 245 9.02 14.24 -10.41
C GLY A 245 8.33 13.80 -11.71
N LEU A 246 8.98 12.98 -12.53
CA LEU A 246 8.43 12.51 -13.81
C LEU A 246 7.12 11.73 -13.61
N THR A 247 6.24 11.80 -14.60
CA THR A 247 5.01 11.00 -14.64
C THR A 247 4.95 10.26 -15.97
N GLN A 248 4.81 8.95 -15.88
CA GLN A 248 4.79 8.04 -17.01
C GLN A 248 3.42 8.08 -17.69
N ILE A 249 3.40 8.38 -18.99
CA ILE A 249 2.18 8.30 -19.80
C ILE A 249 1.67 6.88 -19.97
N ILE A 250 0.39 6.79 -20.29
CA ILE A 250 -0.30 5.52 -20.48
C ILE A 250 0.30 4.67 -21.60
N ILE A 251 0.72 5.26 -22.74
CA ILE A 251 1.28 4.47 -23.85
C ILE A 251 2.64 3.88 -23.49
N CYS A 252 3.49 4.61 -22.77
CA CYS A 252 4.74 4.06 -22.22
C CYS A 252 4.45 2.93 -21.22
N THR A 253 3.46 3.11 -20.34
CA THR A 253 3.05 2.08 -19.36
C THR A 253 2.60 0.78 -20.06
N ILE A 254 1.80 0.89 -21.11
CA ILE A 254 1.34 -0.26 -21.91
C ILE A 254 2.51 -0.96 -22.59
N MET A 255 3.43 -0.21 -23.20
CA MET A 255 4.60 -0.78 -23.87
C MET A 255 5.51 -1.53 -22.90
N ILE A 256 5.77 -0.96 -21.72
CA ILE A 256 6.53 -1.62 -20.66
C ILE A 256 5.80 -2.88 -20.19
N TYR A 257 4.50 -2.81 -19.94
CA TYR A 257 3.70 -3.95 -19.49
C TYR A 257 3.78 -5.12 -20.50
N ILE A 258 3.56 -4.87 -21.79
CA ILE A 258 3.60 -5.90 -22.84
C ILE A 258 4.98 -6.55 -22.91
N HIS A 259 6.05 -5.75 -22.88
CA HIS A 259 7.41 -6.26 -23.00
C HIS A 259 7.83 -7.06 -21.77
N ILE A 260 7.45 -6.58 -20.58
CA ILE A 260 7.69 -7.28 -19.32
C ILE A 260 6.87 -8.55 -19.21
N GLU A 261 5.61 -8.58 -19.64
CA GLU A 261 4.78 -9.79 -19.60
C GLU A 261 5.39 -10.90 -20.46
N ALA A 262 5.85 -10.56 -21.67
CA ALA A 262 6.46 -11.50 -22.60
C ALA A 262 7.78 -12.09 -22.07
N ASP A 263 8.65 -11.26 -21.49
CA ASP A 263 9.90 -11.74 -20.89
C ASP A 263 9.59 -12.48 -19.57
N PHE A 264 8.80 -11.81 -18.71
CA PHE A 264 8.05 -12.21 -17.51
C PHE A 264 7.62 -13.68 -17.43
N ALA A 265 6.84 -14.06 -18.44
CA ALA A 265 6.12 -15.32 -18.47
C ALA A 265 6.97 -16.53 -18.86
N SER A 266 8.22 -16.33 -19.30
CA SER A 266 9.09 -17.44 -19.66
C SER A 266 9.57 -18.18 -18.40
N THR A 267 9.44 -19.51 -18.39
CA THR A 267 9.84 -20.36 -17.25
C THR A 267 11.35 -20.65 -17.21
N ASP A 268 12.11 -20.22 -18.22
CA ASP A 268 13.54 -20.48 -18.37
C ASP A 268 14.40 -19.42 -17.65
N ARG A 269 14.06 -19.11 -16.39
CA ARG A 269 14.65 -18.03 -15.57
C ARG A 269 15.59 -18.52 -14.47
#